data_AF-A0A2H9QLC9-F1
#
_entry.id   AF-A0A2H9QLC9-F1
#
_cell.length_a   1.000
_cell.length_b   1.000
_cell.length_c   1.000
_cell.angle_alpha   90.00
_cell.angle_beta   90.00
_cell.angle_gamma   90.00
#
_symmetry.space_group_name_H-M   'P 1'
#
loop_
_entity.id
_entity.type
_entity.pdbx_description
1 polymer ?
#
loop_
_entity_poly.entity_id
_entity_poly.type
_entity_poly.pdbx_seq_one_letter_code
_entity_poly.pdbx_strand_id
1 'polypeptide(L)' 'MESELRLAIKLFEEKVNNTEEEYKKRCNGNFDKEKMRRYVNRKLKKEIMILNYVNLFPSARAITLTKKFKY' A
#
# COMPACT_ATOMS: atom_id res chain seq x y z
N MET A 1 17.25 9.39 7.67
CA MET A 1 15.84 9.64 8.04
C MET A 1 14.96 10.14 6.89
N GLU A 2 15.31 11.19 6.14
CA GLU A 2 14.50 11.65 4.99
C GLU A 2 14.54 10.67 3.80
N SER A 3 15.69 10.00 3.59
CA SER A 3 15.85 8.99 2.53
C SER A 3 15.00 7.73 2.76
N GLU A 4 14.84 7.28 4.01
CA GLU A 4 14.07 6.07 4.37
C GLU A 4 12.58 6.24 4.08
N LEU A 5 12.02 7.40 4.41
CA LEU A 5 10.61 7.69 4.15
C LEU A 5 10.34 7.76 2.64
N ARG A 6 11.24 8.40 1.87
CA ARG A 6 11.18 8.41 0.40
C ARG A 6 11.28 7.01 -0.19
N LEU A 7 12.19 6.18 0.33
CA LEU A 7 12.36 4.80 -0.12
C LEU A 7 11.10 3.97 0.15
N ALA A 8 10.52 4.10 1.34
CA ALA A 8 9.27 3.42 1.68
C ALA A 8 8.10 3.89 0.80
N ILE A 9 7.97 5.19 0.55
CA ILE A 9 6.94 5.70 -0.37
C ILE A 9 7.07 5.04 -1.74
N LYS A 10 8.28 4.97 -2.30
CA LYS A 10 8.51 4.30 -3.59
C LYS A 10 8.14 2.81 -3.56
N LEU A 11 8.55 2.09 -2.52
CA LEU A 11 8.19 0.68 -2.34
C LEU A 11 6.67 0.49 -2.26
N PHE A 12 5.96 1.39 -1.57
CA PHE A 12 4.51 1.35 -1.49
C PHE A 12 3.84 1.67 -2.83
N GLU A 13 4.34 2.65 -3.60
CA GLU A 13 3.86 2.94 -4.96
C GLU A 13 4.02 1.73 -5.90
N GLU A 14 5.19 1.09 -5.88
CA GLU A 14 5.44 -0.12 -6.67
C GLU A 14 4.52 -1.27 -6.25
N LYS A 15 4.30 -1.44 -4.94
CA LYS A 15 3.40 -2.46 -4.41
C LYS A 15 1.94 -2.20 -4.78
N VAL A 16 1.50 -0.95 -4.82
CA VAL A 16 0.17 -0.58 -5.34
C VAL A 16 0.02 -1.04 -6.78
N ASN A 17 0.96 -0.67 -7.65
CA ASN A 17 0.91 -1.04 -9.06
C ASN A 17 0.86 -2.56 -9.25
N ASN A 18 1.74 -3.30 -8.56
CA ASN A 18 1.75 -4.75 -8.60
C ASN A 18 0.43 -5.36 -8.10
N THR A 19 -0.17 -4.79 -7.06
CA THR A 19 -1.45 -5.28 -6.49
C THR A 19 -2.63 -4.98 -7.41
N GLU A 20 -2.62 -3.84 -8.09
CA GLU A 20 -3.61 -3.53 -9.13
C GLU A 20 -3.49 -4.49 -10.32
N GLU A 21 -2.28 -4.79 -10.79
CA GLU A 21 -2.07 -5.77 -11.85
C GLU A 21 -2.49 -7.18 -11.45
N GLU A 22 -2.16 -7.61 -10.24
CA GLU A 22 -2.62 -8.89 -9.67
C GLU A 22 -4.15 -8.97 -9.68
N TYR A 23 -4.82 -7.90 -9.25
CA TYR A 23 -6.29 -7.84 -9.24
C TYR A 23 -6.86 -7.91 -10.66
N LYS A 24 -6.29 -7.15 -11.61
CA LYS A 24 -6.70 -7.15 -13.03
C LYS A 24 -6.56 -8.55 -13.65
N LYS A 25 -5.45 -9.24 -13.40
CA LYS A 25 -5.22 -10.63 -13.86
C LYS A 25 -6.25 -11.59 -13.27
N ARG A 26 -6.61 -11.43 -11.98
CA ARG A 26 -7.62 -12.28 -11.32
C ARG A 26 -9.03 -12.07 -11.84
N CYS A 27 -9.36 -10.86 -12.28
CA CYS A 27 -10.72 -10.51 -12.68
C CYS A 27 -11.07 -10.87 -14.12
N ASN A 28 -10.14 -11.43 -14.93
CA ASN A 28 -10.40 -11.92 -16.29
C ASN A 28 -11.30 -11.00 -17.15
N GLY A 29 -11.11 -9.69 -17.04
CA GLY A 29 -11.86 -8.67 -17.79
C GLY A 29 -13.09 -8.07 -17.09
N ASN A 30 -13.60 -8.66 -16.00
CA ASN A 30 -14.67 -8.06 -15.21
C ASN A 30 -14.10 -7.14 -14.12
N PHE A 31 -13.70 -5.94 -14.55
CA PHE A 31 -12.93 -5.00 -13.76
C PHE A 31 -13.82 -3.98 -13.02
N ASP A 32 -13.90 -4.13 -11.71
CA ASP A 32 -14.55 -3.16 -10.81
C ASP A 32 -13.49 -2.32 -10.09
N LYS A 33 -13.42 -1.02 -10.43
CA LYS A 33 -12.46 -0.07 -9.84
C LYS A 33 -12.63 0.08 -8.34
N GLU A 34 -13.85 0.01 -7.82
CA GLU A 34 -14.11 0.19 -6.40
C GLU A 34 -13.65 -1.04 -5.60
N LYS A 35 -13.92 -2.23 -6.12
CA LYS A 35 -13.40 -3.48 -5.53
C LYS A 35 -11.87 -3.55 -5.59
N MET A 36 -11.26 -3.09 -6.69
CA MET A 36 -9.79 -2.97 -6.78
C MET A 36 -9.23 -2.05 -5.70
N ARG A 37 -9.78 -0.84 -5.54
CA ARG A 37 -9.34 0.10 -4.49
C ARG A 37 -9.46 -0.50 -3.09
N ARG A 38 -10.58 -1.16 -2.79
CA ARG A 38 -10.78 -1.87 -1.51
C ARG A 38 -9.76 -2.99 -1.31
N TYR A 39 -9.42 -3.72 -2.37
CA TYR A 39 -8.41 -4.79 -2.34
C TYR A 39 -7.00 -4.25 -2.07
N VAL A 40 -6.58 -3.23 -2.82
CA VAL A 40 -5.29 -2.55 -2.64
C VAL A 40 -5.17 -1.98 -1.23
N ASN A 41 -6.18 -1.21 -0.76
CA ASN A 41 -6.19 -0.64 0.60
C ASN A 41 -6.07 -1.71 1.70
N ARG A 42 -6.73 -2.87 1.53
CA ARG A 42 -6.62 -3.98 2.50
C ARG A 42 -5.20 -4.55 2.57
N LYS A 43 -4.53 -4.74 1.43
CA LYS A 43 -3.14 -5.22 1.41
C LYS A 43 -2.18 -4.18 1.98
N LEU A 44 -2.30 -2.91 1.56
CA LEU A 44 -1.45 -1.82 2.07
C LEU A 44 -1.58 -1.63 3.58
N LYS A 45 -2.80 -1.69 4.13
CA LYS A 45 -3.03 -1.55 5.57
C LYS A 45 -2.32 -2.65 6.38
N LYS A 46 -2.32 -3.90 5.88
CA LYS A 46 -1.60 -5.01 6.52
C LYS A 46 -0.10 -4.77 6.53
N GLU A 47 0.47 -4.32 5.41
CA GLU A 47 1.90 -4.00 5.29
C GLU A 47 2.32 -2.87 6.24
N ILE A 48 1.55 -1.76 6.28
CA ILE A 48 1.84 -0.63 7.17
C ILE A 48 1.76 -1.07 8.65
N MET A 49 0.81 -1.93 9.00
CA MET A 49 0.72 -2.50 10.36
C MET A 49 1.93 -3.37 10.70
N ILE A 50 2.41 -4.19 9.77
CA ILE A 50 3.62 -5.01 9.96
C ILE A 50 4.84 -4.11 10.17
N LEU A 51 5.04 -3.09 9.32
CA LEU A 51 6.17 -2.17 9.45
C LEU A 51 6.16 -1.37 10.77
N ASN A 52 4.97 -1.01 11.26
CA ASN A 52 4.80 -0.37 12.56
C ASN A 52 5.06 -1.36 13.71
N TYR A 53 4.64 -2.62 13.58
CA TYR A 53 4.84 -3.67 14.59
C TYR A 53 6.31 -4.05 14.76
N VAL A 54 7.07 -4.10 13.66
CA VAL A 54 8.50 -4.45 13.67
C VAL A 54 9.38 -3.24 14.09
N ASN A 55 8.79 -2.12 14.52
CA ASN A 55 9.48 -0.86 14.88
C ASN A 55 10.40 -0.28 13.78
N LEU A 56 10.29 -0.77 12.54
CA LEU A 56 11.02 -0.26 11.38
C LEU A 56 10.51 1.13 10.97
N PHE A 57 9.25 1.43 11.26
CA PHE A 57 8.64 2.73 11.01
C PHE A 57 7.93 3.25 12.27
N PRO A 58 8.37 4.39 12.84
CA PRO A 58 7.65 5.05 13.91
C PRO A 58 6.19 5.31 13.54
N SER A 59 5.29 5.19 14.51
CA SER A 59 3.84 5.36 14.36
C SER A 59 3.42 6.62 13.60
N ALA A 60 4.12 7.75 13.81
CA ALA A 60 3.89 8.99 13.07
C ALA A 60 4.14 8.86 11.55
N ARG A 61 5.16 8.11 11.11
CA ARG A 61 5.44 7.86 9.69
C ARG A 61 4.45 6.87 9.09
N ALA A 62 4.03 5.86 9.85
CA ALA A 62 2.97 4.93 9.45
C ALA A 62 1.64 5.68 9.20
N ILE A 63 1.30 6.66 10.03
CA ILE A 63 0.13 7.53 9.82
C ILE A 63 0.25 8.35 8.53
N THR A 64 1.42 8.94 8.27
CA THR A 64 1.68 9.71 7.04
C THR A 64 1.56 8.85 5.79
N LEU A 65 2.13 7.64 5.79
CA LEU A 65 1.98 6.66 4.70
C LEU A 65 0.52 6.27 4.51
N THR A 66 -0.19 5.94 5.58
CA THR A 66 -1.60 5.55 5.51
C THR A 66 -2.47 6.67 4.93
N LYS A 67 -2.22 7.93 5.30
CA LYS A 67 -2.94 9.09 4.75
C LYS A 67 -2.63 9.29 3.26
N LYS A 68 -1.37 9.13 2.85
CA LYS A 68 -0.94 9.32 1.46
C LYS A 68 -1.49 8.26 0.51
N PHE A 69 -1.58 7.01 0.96
CA PHE A 69 -2.00 5.87 0.14
C PHE A 69 -3.46 5.45 0.34
N LYS A 70 -4.30 6.32 0.90
CA LYS A 70 -5.73 6.07 1.01
C LYS A 70 -6.37 6.14 -0.39
N TYR A 71 -6.46 4.99 -1.05
CA TYR A 71 -6.94 4.83 -2.44
C TYR A 71 -8.47 4.84 -2.54
#